data_AF-A0A1C4D517-F1
#
_entry.id   AF-A0A1C4D517-F1
#
_cell.length_a   1.000
_cell.length_b   1.000
_cell.length_c   1.000
_cell.angle_alpha   90.00
_cell.angle_beta   90.00
_cell.angle_gamma   90.00
#
_symmetry.space_group_name_H-M   'P 1'
#
loop_
_entity.id
_entity.type
_entity.pdbx_description
1 polymer ?
#
loop_
_entity_poly.entity_id
_entity_poly.type
_entity_poly.pdbx_seq_one_letter_code
_entity_poly.pdbx_strand_id
1 'polypeptide(L)'
;MFFAKLRGRNEVPPVETGARGEAFFKLSPDKLSLKFKLDLFDIEDVVAAHLHLGSKGTNGPVVAFLFGPITNPVSIECATLTGMITQEDLVGPLAGQTLGTLVNEIISGNIYINVHTVQHSNGEIRGQLNYC
;
A
#
# COMPACT_ATOMS: atom_id res chain seq x y z
N MET A 1 5.64 -14.35 -3.78
CA MET A 1 5.07 -13.64 -2.62
C MET A 1 5.76 -12.29 -2.56
N PHE A 2 5.06 -11.26 -2.11
CA PHE A 2 5.65 -9.93 -1.96
C PHE A 2 5.47 -9.42 -0.54
N PHE A 3 6.37 -8.57 -0.08
CA PHE A 3 6.32 -7.98 1.24
C PHE A 3 6.81 -6.53 1.27
N ALA A 4 6.35 -5.77 2.25
CA ALA A 4 6.86 -4.44 2.56
C ALA A 4 6.88 -4.19 4.07
N LYS A 5 7.87 -3.43 4.53
CA LYS A 5 7.90 -2.86 5.88
C LYS A 5 7.65 -1.36 5.77
N LEU A 6 6.57 -0.89 6.38
CA LEU A 6 6.14 0.50 6.34
C LEU A 6 6.69 1.25 7.54
N ARG A 7 7.31 2.41 7.30
CA ARG A 7 7.86 3.29 8.33
C ARG A 7 7.77 4.75 7.86
N GLY A 8 7.62 5.70 8.78
CA GLY A 8 7.60 7.12 8.43
C GLY A 8 8.88 7.62 7.77
N ARG A 9 10.04 7.08 8.17
CA ARG A 9 11.33 7.40 7.52
C ARG A 9 11.41 7.04 6.02
N ASN A 10 10.51 6.19 5.54
CA ASN A 10 10.48 5.79 4.13
C ASN A 10 9.60 6.74 3.30
N GLU A 11 8.84 7.64 3.93
CA GLU A 11 8.09 8.67 3.22
C GLU A 11 9.01 9.64 2.48
N VAL A 12 8.45 10.35 1.51
CA VAL A 12 9.14 11.36 0.73
C VAL A 12 8.32 12.66 0.75
N PRO A 13 8.67 13.65 1.61
CA PRO A 13 9.76 13.63 2.59
C PRO A 13 9.50 12.70 3.79
N PRO A 14 10.54 12.30 4.57
CA PRO A 14 10.39 11.46 5.76
C PRO A 14 9.47 12.07 6.82
N VAL A 15 8.70 11.21 7.49
CA VAL A 15 7.84 11.57 8.63
C VAL A 15 8.42 11.00 9.93
N GLU A 16 8.51 11.84 10.96
CA GLU A 16 8.85 11.41 12.33
C GLU A 16 7.58 10.89 13.03
N THR A 17 7.45 9.57 13.11
CA THR A 17 6.32 8.89 13.76
C THR A 17 6.75 7.54 14.33
N GLY A 18 6.06 7.10 15.38
CA GLY A 18 6.16 5.74 15.92
C GLY A 18 5.36 4.71 15.11
N ALA A 19 4.44 5.19 14.25
CA ALA A 19 3.59 4.36 13.42
C ALA A 19 4.42 3.43 12.52
N ARG A 20 3.91 2.22 12.36
CA ARG A 20 4.55 1.21 11.52
C ARG A 20 3.54 0.27 10.91
N GLY A 21 3.95 -0.38 9.82
CA GLY A 21 3.17 -1.45 9.24
C GLY A 21 4.04 -2.52 8.59
N GLU A 22 3.41 -3.65 8.33
CA GLU A 22 3.96 -4.75 7.55
C GLU A 22 2.89 -5.25 6.58
N ALA A 23 3.28 -5.50 5.35
CA ALA A 23 2.34 -5.96 4.34
C ALA A 23 2.86 -7.18 3.61
N PHE A 24 1.94 -8.08 3.27
CA PHE A 24 2.20 -9.32 2.55
C PHE A 24 1.18 -9.49 1.44
N PHE A 25 1.66 -9.85 0.25
CA PHE A 25 0.83 -10.09 -0.93
C PHE A 25 1.13 -11.46 -1.51
N LYS A 26 0.07 -12.21 -1.81
CA LYS A 26 0.14 -13.54 -2.40
C LYS A 26 -0.66 -13.58 -3.70
N LEU A 27 0.05 -13.78 -4.80
CA LEU A 27 -0.55 -13.99 -6.11
C LEU A 27 -1.21 -15.37 -6.14
N SER A 28 -2.44 -15.46 -6.64
CA SER A 28 -3.13 -16.72 -6.85
C SER A 28 -2.45 -17.58 -7.93
N PRO A 29 -2.63 -18.92 -7.91
CA PRO A 29 -2.03 -19.80 -8.92
C PRO A 29 -2.42 -19.46 -10.37
N ASP A 30 -3.65 -19.01 -10.58
CA ASP A 30 -4.17 -18.54 -11.88
C ASP A 30 -3.68 -17.14 -12.28
N LYS A 31 -2.99 -16.44 -11.38
CA LYS A 31 -2.47 -15.06 -11.54
C LYS A 31 -3.55 -14.00 -11.75
N LEU A 32 -4.80 -14.28 -11.37
CA LEU A 32 -5.93 -13.36 -11.54
C LEU A 32 -6.27 -12.55 -10.28
N SER A 33 -5.70 -12.90 -9.13
CA SER A 33 -5.93 -12.19 -7.87
C SER A 33 -4.67 -12.05 -7.02
N LEU A 34 -4.55 -10.93 -6.33
CA LEU A 34 -3.49 -10.66 -5.38
C LEU A 34 -4.09 -10.48 -3.98
N LYS A 35 -4.08 -11.54 -3.17
CA LYS A 35 -4.55 -11.49 -1.79
C LYS A 35 -3.55 -10.73 -0.95
N PHE A 36 -4.00 -9.81 -0.10
CA PHE A 36 -3.13 -9.04 0.78
C PHE A 36 -3.50 -9.15 2.25
N LYS A 37 -2.49 -8.92 3.08
CA LYS A 37 -2.55 -8.66 4.51
C LYS A 37 -1.74 -7.40 4.78
N LEU A 38 -2.30 -6.44 5.49
CA LEU A 38 -1.65 -5.22 5.96
C LEU A 38 -1.83 -5.13 7.48
N ASP A 39 -0.74 -5.31 8.21
CA ASP A 39 -0.68 -5.13 9.64
C ASP A 39 -0.25 -3.69 9.94
N LEU A 40 -1.00 -3.00 10.80
CA LEU A 40 -0.74 -1.63 11.24
C LEU A 40 -0.61 -1.58 12.74
N PHE A 41 0.33 -0.76 13.21
CA PHE A 41 0.64 -0.60 14.63
C PHE A 41 0.89 0.88 14.95
N ASP A 42 0.36 1.31 16.10
CA ASP A 42 0.60 2.62 16.70
C ASP A 42 0.34 3.79 15.72
N ILE A 43 -0.78 3.76 14.97
CA ILE A 43 -1.14 4.77 13.96
C ILE A 43 -2.50 5.40 14.25
N GLU A 44 -2.59 6.72 14.24
CA GLU A 44 -3.80 7.46 14.60
C GLU A 44 -4.53 8.01 13.37
N ASP A 45 -5.85 8.13 13.45
CA ASP A 45 -6.69 8.81 12.46
C ASP A 45 -6.45 8.36 11.01
N VAL A 46 -6.35 7.04 10.77
CA VAL A 46 -6.20 6.47 9.43
C VAL A 46 -7.44 6.76 8.59
N VAL A 47 -7.21 7.25 7.36
CA VAL A 47 -8.27 7.57 6.39
C VAL A 47 -8.20 6.74 5.11
N ALA A 48 -7.01 6.29 4.71
CA ALA A 48 -6.82 5.50 3.49
C ALA A 48 -5.51 4.70 3.50
N ALA A 49 -5.46 3.63 2.71
CA ALA A 49 -4.22 2.96 2.35
C ALA A 49 -4.24 2.57 0.87
N HIS A 50 -3.13 2.75 0.17
CA HIS A 50 -3.04 2.61 -1.28
C HIS A 50 -1.80 1.86 -1.74
N LEU A 51 -1.87 1.28 -2.93
CA LEU A 51 -0.71 1.01 -3.78
C LEU A 51 -0.46 2.20 -4.68
N HIS A 52 0.81 2.59 -4.82
CA HIS A 52 1.26 3.64 -5.73
C HIS A 52 2.30 3.13 -6.72
N LEU A 53 2.34 3.74 -7.90
CA LEU A 53 3.34 3.47 -8.94
C LEU A 53 4.49 4.50 -8.87
N GLY A 54 5.54 4.15 -8.15
CA GLY A 54 6.77 4.91 -8.06
C GLY A 54 7.94 4.05 -7.59
N SER A 55 9.12 4.29 -8.18
CA SER A 55 10.36 3.68 -7.72
C SER A 55 10.72 4.19 -6.32
N LYS A 56 11.60 3.46 -5.63
CA LYS A 56 12.04 3.83 -4.28
C LYS A 56 12.57 5.27 -4.24
N GLY A 57 12.00 6.09 -3.34
CA GLY A 57 12.36 7.50 -3.18
C GLY A 57 11.59 8.47 -4.08
N THR A 58 10.69 7.98 -4.93
CA THR A 58 9.87 8.80 -5.84
C THR A 58 8.39 8.68 -5.50
N ASN A 59 7.67 9.80 -5.46
CA ASN A 59 6.22 9.81 -5.31
C ASN A 59 5.53 9.45 -6.64
N GLY A 60 4.46 8.67 -6.55
CA GLY A 60 3.74 8.16 -7.71
C GLY A 60 2.22 8.25 -7.56
N PRO A 61 1.46 8.12 -8.65
CA PRO A 61 0.01 8.06 -8.60
C PRO A 61 -0.49 6.77 -7.94
N VAL A 62 -1.71 6.82 -7.39
CA VAL A 62 -2.42 5.64 -6.85
C VAL A 62 -2.77 4.69 -7.99
N VAL A 63 -2.59 3.40 -7.76
CA VAL A 63 -2.94 2.32 -8.71
C VAL A 63 -3.88 1.26 -8.16
N ALA A 64 -4.06 1.18 -6.83
CA ALA A 64 -5.09 0.36 -6.19
C ALA A 64 -5.38 0.86 -4.77
N PHE A 65 -6.59 0.62 -4.28
CA PHE A 65 -7.00 0.92 -2.91
C PHE A 65 -6.92 -0.33 -2.04
N LEU A 66 -6.35 -0.19 -0.84
CA LEU A 66 -6.30 -1.26 0.18
C LEU A 66 -7.28 -0.98 1.33
N PHE A 67 -7.56 0.30 1.59
CA PHE A 67 -8.46 0.76 2.62
C PHE A 67 -8.95 2.18 2.29
N GLY A 68 -10.19 2.48 2.68
CA GLY A 68 -10.79 3.80 2.51
C GLY A 68 -11.06 4.16 1.04
N PRO A 69 -11.34 5.45 0.76
CA PRO A 69 -11.38 6.56 1.73
C PRO A 69 -12.53 6.43 2.73
N ILE A 70 -12.31 6.84 3.97
CA ILE A 70 -13.36 6.95 5.00
C ILE A 70 -13.47 8.38 5.54
N THR A 71 -14.66 8.77 5.98
CA THR A 71 -14.93 10.11 6.53
C THR A 71 -14.75 10.20 8.04
N ASN A 72 -14.88 9.07 8.74
CA ASN A 72 -14.65 8.96 10.18
C ASN A 72 -13.32 8.22 10.39
N PRO A 73 -12.22 8.92 10.72
CA PRO A 73 -10.90 8.32 10.86
C PRO A 73 -10.87 7.23 11.94
N VAL A 74 -9.95 6.27 11.80
CA VAL A 74 -9.80 5.16 12.76
C VAL A 74 -8.36 5.13 13.28
N SER A 75 -8.21 5.20 14.60
CA SER A 75 -6.92 4.98 15.27
C SER A 75 -6.73 3.49 15.59
N ILE A 76 -5.52 3.00 15.34
CA ILE A 76 -5.16 1.58 15.39
C ILE A 76 -3.93 1.41 16.28
N GLU A 77 -4.12 0.76 17.44
CA GLU A 77 -3.01 0.26 18.25
C GLU A 77 -2.36 -0.97 17.58
N CYS A 78 -3.18 -1.95 17.19
CA CYS A 78 -2.77 -3.11 16.42
C CYS A 78 -3.97 -3.69 15.66
N ALA A 79 -3.93 -3.70 14.34
CA ALA A 79 -4.97 -4.33 13.51
C ALA A 79 -4.41 -4.91 12.21
N THR A 80 -5.13 -5.90 11.70
CA THR A 80 -4.86 -6.50 10.40
C THR A 80 -5.99 -6.17 9.43
N LEU A 81 -5.64 -5.58 8.29
CA LEU A 81 -6.53 -5.42 7.14
C LEU A 81 -6.22 -6.51 6.12
N THR A 82 -7.25 -7.12 5.54
CA THR A 82 -7.09 -8.10 4.47
C THR A 82 -8.02 -7.80 3.32
N GLY A 83 -7.59 -8.15 2.12
CA GLY A 83 -8.43 -8.04 0.95
C GLY A 83 -7.83 -8.76 -0.25
N MET A 84 -8.39 -8.48 -1.40
CA MET A 84 -7.99 -9.02 -2.69
C MET A 84 -7.98 -7.88 -3.69
N ILE A 85 -6.97 -7.88 -4.57
CA ILE A 85 -6.89 -6.99 -5.72
C ILE A 85 -7.03 -7.85 -6.98
N THR A 86 -7.96 -7.50 -7.86
CA THR A 86 -8.05 -8.00 -9.22
C THR A 86 -7.71 -6.90 -10.22
N GLN A 87 -7.78 -7.20 -11.51
CA GLN A 87 -7.53 -6.20 -12.56
C GLN A 87 -8.59 -5.07 -12.57
N GLU A 88 -9.82 -5.38 -12.11
CA GLU A 88 -10.92 -4.43 -12.02
C GLU A 88 -10.72 -3.38 -10.93
N ASP A 89 -9.90 -3.69 -9.92
CA ASP A 89 -9.55 -2.76 -8.83
C ASP A 89 -8.42 -1.79 -9.22
N LEU A 90 -7.82 -1.97 -10.39
CA LEU A 90 -6.73 -1.12 -10.85
C LEU A 90 -7.27 0.24 -11.29
N VAL A 91 -6.59 1.29 -10.82
CA VAL A 91 -6.92 2.69 -11.09
C VAL A 91 -5.69 3.44 -11.62
N GLY A 92 -5.89 4.71 -11.97
CA GLY A 92 -4.81 5.58 -12.41
C GLY A 92 -4.10 5.03 -13.66
N PRO A 93 -2.77 5.08 -13.73
CA PRO A 93 -2.02 4.59 -14.89
C PRO A 93 -2.17 3.09 -15.20
N LEU A 94 -2.65 2.30 -14.23
CA LEU A 94 -2.90 0.86 -14.42
C LEU A 94 -4.37 0.53 -14.65
N ALA A 95 -5.27 1.53 -14.73
CA ALA A 95 -6.68 1.31 -15.01
C ALA A 95 -6.88 0.57 -16.34
N GLY A 96 -7.69 -0.50 -16.31
CA GLY A 96 -7.97 -1.33 -17.49
C GLY A 96 -6.82 -2.25 -17.94
N GLN A 97 -5.69 -2.24 -17.22
CA GLN A 97 -4.59 -3.18 -17.47
C GLN A 97 -4.86 -4.53 -16.79
N THR A 98 -4.07 -5.55 -17.16
CA THR A 98 -4.12 -6.85 -16.48
C THR A 98 -3.49 -6.77 -15.09
N LEU A 99 -3.89 -7.66 -14.18
CA LEU A 99 -3.20 -7.82 -12.89
C LEU A 99 -1.72 -8.18 -13.08
N GLY A 100 -1.37 -8.86 -14.17
CA GLY A 100 0.02 -9.16 -14.54
C GLY A 100 0.88 -7.90 -14.69
N THR A 101 0.30 -6.80 -15.17
CA THR A 101 0.99 -5.50 -15.26
C THR A 101 1.36 -4.98 -13.88
N LEU A 102 0.42 -4.97 -12.91
CA LEU A 102 0.73 -4.61 -11.52
C LEU A 102 1.83 -5.51 -10.94
N VAL A 103 1.75 -6.82 -11.16
CA VAL A 103 2.75 -7.78 -10.67
C VAL A 103 4.14 -7.49 -11.25
N ASN A 104 4.25 -7.16 -12.52
CA ASN A 104 5.51 -6.80 -13.15
C ASN A 104 6.09 -5.50 -12.58
N GLU A 105 5.25 -4.51 -12.26
CA GLU A 105 5.70 -3.29 -11.58
C GLU A 105 6.17 -3.56 -10.15
N ILE A 106 5.52 -4.49 -9.42
CA ILE A 106 6.02 -4.94 -8.11
C ILE A 106 7.41 -5.57 -8.27
N ILE A 107 7.58 -6.48 -9.22
CA ILE A 107 8.86 -7.17 -9.48
C ILE A 107 9.96 -6.17 -9.90
N SER A 108 9.58 -5.13 -10.64
CA SER A 108 10.50 -4.07 -11.08
C SER A 108 10.84 -3.06 -9.97
N GLY A 109 10.25 -3.21 -8.76
CA GLY A 109 10.50 -2.32 -7.64
C GLY A 109 9.83 -0.96 -7.78
N ASN A 110 8.74 -0.88 -8.55
CA ASN A 110 8.01 0.34 -8.85
C ASN A 110 6.70 0.48 -8.07
N ILE A 111 6.34 -0.49 -7.21
CA ILE A 111 5.13 -0.37 -6.38
C ILE A 111 5.49 -0.22 -4.90
N TYR A 112 4.90 0.80 -4.26
CA TYR A 112 4.96 0.99 -2.82
C TYR A 112 3.56 1.08 -2.21
N ILE A 113 3.46 0.71 -0.93
CA ILE A 113 2.28 0.95 -0.11
C ILE A 113 2.45 2.25 0.63
N ASN A 114 1.35 2.99 0.75
CA ASN A 114 1.25 4.18 1.56
C ASN A 114 -0.01 4.13 2.43
N VAL A 115 0.10 4.59 3.68
CA VAL A 115 -1.04 4.74 4.60
C VAL A 115 -1.16 6.21 4.96
N HIS A 116 -2.36 6.75 4.82
CA HIS A 116 -2.67 8.15 5.00
C HIS A 116 -3.49 8.33 6.28
N THR A 117 -3.15 9.36 7.02
CA THR A 117 -3.87 9.78 8.23
C THR A 117 -4.34 11.22 8.09
N VAL A 118 -5.20 11.67 8.99
CA VAL A 118 -5.66 13.08 9.00
C VAL A 118 -4.46 14.04 9.14
N GLN A 119 -3.51 13.73 10.01
CA GLN A 119 -2.32 14.55 10.24
C GLN A 119 -1.34 14.50 9.06
N HIS A 120 -1.25 13.35 8.38
CA HIS A 120 -0.34 13.12 7.26
C HIS A 120 -1.09 12.72 6.00
N SER A 121 -1.82 13.68 5.42
CA SER A 121 -2.67 13.45 4.24
C SER A 121 -1.90 12.97 3.01
N ASN A 122 -0.63 13.35 2.87
CA ASN A 122 0.26 12.89 1.80
C ASN A 122 0.90 11.51 2.05
N GLY A 123 0.70 10.94 3.25
CA GLY A 123 1.29 9.67 3.68
C GLY A 123 1.99 9.79 5.03
N GLU A 124 1.67 8.90 5.96
CA GLU A 124 2.36 8.77 7.25
C GLU A 124 3.43 7.68 7.23
N ILE A 125 3.13 6.52 6.62
CA ILE A 125 4.05 5.39 6.54
C ILE A 125 4.08 4.76 5.15
N ARG A 126 5.31 4.52 4.65
CA ARG A 126 5.58 3.96 3.32
C ARG A 126 6.41 2.69 3.38
N GLY A 127 6.17 1.77 2.45
CA GLY A 127 7.04 0.63 2.20
C GLY A 127 7.03 0.20 0.74
N GLN A 128 8.21 0.07 0.13
CA GLN A 128 8.34 -0.52 -1.21
C GLN A 128 8.02 -2.01 -1.13
N LEU A 129 7.23 -2.54 -2.07
CA LEU A 129 7.03 -3.98 -2.21
C LEU A 129 8.28 -4.62 -2.81
N ASN A 130 8.71 -5.71 -2.20
CA ASN A 130 9.82 -6.53 -2.67
C ASN A 130 9.35 -7.97 -2.84
N TYR A 131 9.98 -8.69 -3.77
CA TYR A 131 9.83 -10.14 -3.88
C TYR A 131 10.53 -10.83 -2.70
N CYS A 132 9.91 -11.89 -2.17
CA CYS A 132 10.52 -12.76 -1.16
C CYS A 132 11.47 -13.77 -1.81
#